data_AF-A0A6G0ZRV9-F1
#
_entry.id   AF-A0A6G0ZRV9-F1
#
_cell.length_a   1.000
_cell.length_b   1.000
_cell.length_c   1.000
_cell.angle_alpha   90.00
_cell.angle_beta   90.00
_cell.angle_gamma   90.00
#
_symmetry.space_group_name_H-M   'P 1'
#
loop_
_entity.id
_entity.type
_entity.pdbx_description
1 polymer ?
#
loop_
_entity_poly.entity_id
_entity_poly.type
_entity_poly.pdbx_seq_one_letter_code
_entity_poly.pdbx_strand_id
1 'polypeptide(L)' 'MDLPRKTWDSPECDCGATIQSMQHLILDCQLRKYAGDLDDFVKVTPEAVVWLDHLDIDI' A
#
# COMPACT_ATOMS: atom_id res chain seq x y z
N MET A 1 6.97 3.27 18.84
CA MET A 1 7.50 4.40 18.06
C MET A 1 6.94 4.24 16.67
N ASP A 2 5.83 4.91 16.39
CA ASP A 2 5.26 4.95 15.05
C ASP A 2 6.18 5.78 14.16
N LEU A 3 6.70 5.15 13.09
CA LEU A 3 7.47 5.86 12.08
C LEU A 3 6.54 6.84 11.36
N PRO A 4 7.00 8.07 11.04
CA PRO A 4 6.20 9.01 10.27
C PRO A 4 5.92 8.38 8.90
N ARG A 5 4.63 8.12 8.60
CA ARG A 5 4.18 7.50 7.35
C ARG A 5 4.42 8.47 6.20
N LYS A 6 5.15 8.06 5.15
CA LYS A 6 5.39 8.88 3.96
C LYS A 6 4.15 8.94 3.04
N THR A 7 3.74 10.16 2.70
CA THR A 7 2.73 10.47 1.67
C THR A 7 3.34 10.43 0.27
N TRP A 8 2.52 10.39 -0.80
CA TRP A 8 2.99 10.37 -2.20
C TRP A 8 3.89 11.56 -2.59
N ASP A 9 3.91 12.65 -1.82
CA ASP A 9 4.88 13.75 -1.99
C ASP A 9 6.34 13.27 -1.92
N SER A 10 6.57 12.11 -1.29
CA SER A 10 7.81 11.34 -1.41
C SER A 10 7.54 10.09 -2.26
N PRO A 11 8.23 9.92 -3.40
CA PRO A 11 8.07 8.70 -4.20
C PRO A 11 8.58 7.45 -3.46
N GLU A 12 9.38 7.62 -2.41
CA GLU A 12 10.03 6.54 -1.69
C GLU A 12 9.06 5.86 -0.71
N CYS A 13 9.10 4.53 -0.65
CA CYS A 13 8.36 3.76 0.36
C CYS A 13 9.14 3.69 1.67
N ASP A 14 8.43 3.55 2.80
CA ASP A 14 9.01 3.36 4.13
C ASP A 14 9.93 2.11 4.22
N CYS A 15 9.76 1.15 3.32
CA CYS A 15 10.64 -0.03 3.24
C CYS A 15 11.97 0.24 2.51
N GLY A 16 12.22 1.48 2.07
CA GLY A 16 13.43 1.89 1.34
C GLY A 16 13.35 1.72 -0.18
N ALA A 17 12.20 1.33 -0.74
CA ALA A 17 12.00 1.31 -2.19
C ALA A 17 11.96 2.75 -2.72
N THR A 18 12.53 2.98 -3.91
CA THR A 18 12.59 4.31 -4.53
C THR A 18 11.24 4.80 -5.07
N ILE A 19 10.30 3.87 -5.30
CA ILE A 19 8.96 4.14 -5.83
C ILE A 19 7.95 3.31 -5.03
N GLN A 20 6.94 3.98 -4.46
CA GLN A 20 5.77 3.39 -3.81
C GLN A 20 4.64 3.19 -4.83
N SER A 21 4.78 2.24 -5.74
CA SER A 21 3.72 1.91 -6.70
C SER A 21 2.66 0.99 -6.09
N MET A 22 1.46 0.95 -6.67
CA MET A 22 0.43 -0.04 -6.34
C MET A 22 0.96 -1.48 -6.45
N GLN A 23 1.74 -1.78 -7.49
CA GLN A 23 2.39 -3.09 -7.64
C GLN A 23 3.30 -3.40 -6.45
N HIS A 24 4.13 -2.43 -6.05
CA HIS A 24 5.01 -2.59 -4.89
C HIS A 24 4.20 -2.81 -3.61
N LEU A 25 3.17 -2.00 -3.35
CA LEU A 25 2.31 -2.10 -2.18
C LEU A 25 1.47 -3.39 -2.15
N ILE A 26 1.17 -4.02 -3.28
CA ILE A 26 0.38 -5.25 -3.32
C ILE A 26 1.29 -6.48 -3.28
N LEU A 27 2.44 -6.47 -3.94
CA LEU A 27 3.23 -7.68 -4.18
C LEU A 27 4.55 -7.72 -3.39
N ASP A 28 5.22 -6.58 -3.24
CA ASP A 28 6.66 -6.54 -2.90
C ASP A 28 6.96 -5.98 -1.50
N CYS A 29 6.16 -5.02 -1.03
CA CYS A 29 6.45 -4.21 0.16
C CYS A 29 6.38 -5.02 1.45
N GLN A 30 7.50 -5.27 2.12
CA GLN A 30 7.47 -6.07 3.36
C GLN A 30 6.85 -5.36 4.58
N LEU A 31 6.60 -4.05 4.49
CA LEU A 31 6.03 -3.25 5.59
C LEU A 31 4.55 -2.93 5.42
N ARG A 32 4.13 -2.59 4.20
CA ARG A 32 2.77 -2.11 3.91
C ARG A 32 1.95 -3.08 3.06
N LYS A 33 2.51 -4.25 2.69
CA LYS A 33 1.84 -5.17 1.78
C LYS A 33 0.45 -5.57 2.24
N TYR A 34 -0.49 -5.58 1.31
CA TYR A 34 -1.82 -6.15 1.54
C TYR A 34 -1.68 -7.61 1.97
N ALA A 35 -2.34 -7.98 3.06
CA ALA A 35 -2.21 -9.31 3.65
C ALA A 35 -2.94 -10.41 2.86
N GLY A 36 -3.89 -10.04 2.01
CA GLY A 36 -4.64 -10.96 1.14
C GLY A 36 -4.04 -11.09 -0.26
N ASP A 37 -4.79 -11.74 -1.14
CA ASP A 37 -4.37 -12.05 -2.51
C ASP A 37 -4.88 -11.01 -3.53
N LEU A 38 -4.30 -11.02 -4.73
CA LEU A 38 -4.73 -10.13 -5.82
C LEU A 38 -6.22 -10.30 -6.17
N ASP A 39 -6.76 -11.51 -5.99
CA ASP A 39 -8.17 -11.84 -6.26
C ASP A 39 -9.14 -11.02 -5.41
N ASP A 40 -8.73 -10.55 -4.22
CA ASP A 40 -9.54 -9.68 -3.37
C ASP A 40 -9.82 -8.33 -4.04
N PHE A 41 -8.85 -7.80 -4.79
CA PHE A 41 -9.02 -6.58 -5.58
C PHE A 41 -9.89 -6.81 -6.80
N VAL A 42 -9.77 -7.98 -7.45
CA VAL A 42 -10.63 -8.36 -8.59
C VAL A 42 -12.09 -8.50 -8.15
N LYS A 43 -12.32 -9.02 -6.95
CA LYS A 43 -13.65 -9.20 -6.36
C LYS A 43 -14.17 -7.97 -5.59
N VAL A 44 -13.33 -6.95 -5.42
CA VAL A 44 -13.63 -5.75 -4.64
C VAL A 44 -14.14 -6.13 -3.24
N THR A 45 -13.39 -6.99 -2.55
CA THR A 45 -13.77 -7.41 -1.20
C THR A 45 -13.72 -6.21 -0.24
N PRO A 46 -14.55 -6.20 0.81
CA PRO A 46 -14.52 -5.12 1.82
C PRO A 46 -13.13 -4.91 2.42
N GLU A 47 -12.37 -5.97 2.65
CA GLU A 47 -11.02 -5.93 3.20
C GLU A 47 -10.05 -5.21 2.27
N ALA A 48 -10.11 -5.49 0.97
CA ALA A 48 -9.30 -4.81 -0.03
C ALA A 48 -9.67 -3.32 -0.13
N VAL A 49 -10.96 -2.98 -0.07
CA VAL A 49 -11.43 -1.58 -0.09
C VAL A 49 -10.96 -0.82 1.14
N VAL A 50 -11.14 -1.39 2.34
CA VAL A 50 -10.67 -0.77 3.60
C VAL A 50 -9.15 -0.60 3.59
N TRP A 51 -8.41 -1.57 3.06
CA TRP A 51 -6.96 -1.44 2.94
C TRP A 51 -6.56 -0.33 1.96
N LEU A 52 -7.23 -0.21 0.81
CA LEU A 52 -7.01 0.88 -0.14
C LEU A 52 -7.32 2.25 0.49
N ASP A 53 -8.39 2.36 1.27
CA ASP A 53 -8.76 3.61 1.98
C ASP A 53 -7.72 4.02 3.04
N HIS A 54 -7.01 3.05 3.60
CA HIS A 54 -5.89 3.29 4.51
C HIS A 54 -4.55 3.54 3.81
N LEU A 55 -4.48 3.42 2.48
CA LEU A 55 -3.32 3.93 1.75
C LEU A 55 -3.44 5.45 1.73
N ASP A 56 -2.36 6.13 2.12
CA ASP A 56 -2.25 7.60 2.06
C ASP A 56 -2.10 8.06 0.59
N ILE A 57 -3.08 7.68 -0.24
CA ILE A 57 -3.20 8.02 -1.65
C ILE A 57 -4.22 9.14 -1.74
N ASP A 58 -3.75 10.33 -2.11
CA ASP A 58 -4.63 11.39 -2.58
C ASP A 58 -5.00 11.05 -4.05
N ILE A 59 -6.30 10.98 -4.36
CA ILE A 59 -6.82 10.63 -5.70
C ILE A 59 -7.20 11.89 -6.47
#